data_AF-A0A536UDR9-F1
#
_entry.id   AF-A0A536UDR9-F1
#
_cell.length_a   1.000
_cell.length_b   1.000
_cell.length_c   1.000
_cell.angle_alpha   90.00
_cell.angle_beta   90.00
_cell.angle_gamma   90.00
#
_symmetry.space_group_name_H-M   'P 1'
#
loop_
_entity.id
_entity.type
_entity.pdbx_description
1 polymer ?
#
loop_
_entity_poly.entity_id
_entity_poly.type
_entity_poly.pdbx_seq_one_letter_code
_entity_poly.pdbx_strand_id
1 'polypeptide(L)'
;MIRIDQLWLCTAPMDMRAGAEAHHGYLFANARATRIKLLVHDGFGVWCAARRLNAGHFAWPREAAATPLSLTKAQFDALVVGLPWQRLPEMSVITRV
;
A
#
# COMPACT_ATOMS: atom_id res chain seq x y z
N MET A 1 13.29 -11.70 -9.38
CA MET A 1 12.06 -11.12 -8.80
C MET A 1 12.49 -10.09 -7.76
N ILE A 2 11.88 -8.90 -7.73
CA ILE A 2 12.24 -7.83 -6.76
C ILE A 2 11.81 -8.28 -5.36
N ARG A 3 12.76 -8.30 -4.40
CA ARG A 3 12.49 -8.64 -3.00
C ARG A 3 11.78 -7.48 -2.31
N ILE A 4 10.70 -7.79 -1.59
CA ILE A 4 9.94 -6.83 -0.78
C ILE A 4 9.70 -7.46 0.59
N ASP A 5 10.34 -6.91 1.61
CA ASP A 5 10.31 -7.42 2.99
C ASP A 5 9.19 -6.79 3.81
N GLN A 6 8.85 -5.53 3.55
CA GLN A 6 7.75 -4.81 4.19
C GLN A 6 7.00 -3.92 3.20
N LEU A 7 5.72 -3.71 3.46
CA LEU A 7 4.84 -2.85 2.67
C LEU A 7 4.25 -1.76 3.57
N TRP A 8 4.36 -0.52 3.11
CA TRP A 8 3.90 0.67 3.81
C TRP A 8 2.89 1.40 2.95
N LEU A 9 1.72 1.71 3.50
CA LEU A 9 0.72 2.57 2.89
C LEU A 9 0.94 4.01 3.36
N CYS A 10 1.30 4.89 2.43
CA CYS A 10 1.65 6.27 2.71
C CYS A 10 0.47 7.20 2.40
N THR A 11 -0.09 7.81 3.43
CA THR A 11 -1.19 8.79 3.32
C THR A 11 -0.72 10.25 3.35
N ALA A 12 0.55 10.47 3.66
CA ALA A 12 1.21 11.78 3.63
C ALA A 12 2.44 11.73 2.70
N PRO A 13 2.91 12.88 2.19
CA PRO A 13 4.18 12.94 1.46
C PRO A 13 5.33 12.40 2.32
N MET A 14 6.22 11.63 1.70
CA MET A 14 7.39 11.06 2.35
C MET A 14 8.62 11.35 1.50
N ASP A 15 9.71 11.79 2.13
CA ASP A 15 10.99 11.91 1.47
C ASP A 15 11.66 10.52 1.39
N MET A 16 11.64 9.95 0.19
CA MET A 16 12.24 8.64 -0.05
C MET A 16 13.77 8.64 0.00
N ARG A 17 14.42 9.80 -0.04
CA ARG A 17 15.89 9.87 0.06
C ARG A 17 16.36 9.77 1.51
N ALA A 18 15.52 10.20 2.45
CA ALA A 18 15.85 10.30 3.86
C ALA A 18 15.21 9.20 4.73
N GLY A 19 14.21 8.47 4.21
CA GLY A 19 13.43 7.52 5.02
C GLY A 19 13.00 6.23 4.33
N ALA A 20 13.48 5.93 3.11
CA ALA A 20 13.19 4.65 2.46
C ALA A 20 14.23 3.60 2.84
N GLU A 21 13.76 2.48 3.39
CA GLU A 21 14.58 1.33 3.73
C GLU A 21 14.76 0.41 2.50
N ALA A 22 15.92 -0.25 2.42
CA ALA A 22 16.16 -1.23 1.38
C ALA A 22 15.20 -2.41 1.50
N HIS A 23 14.75 -2.91 0.36
CA HIS A 23 13.76 -3.96 0.19
C HIS A 23 12.37 -3.63 0.78
N HIS A 24 12.07 -2.37 1.10
CA HIS A 24 10.73 -1.94 1.51
C HIS A 24 9.95 -1.33 0.35
N GLY A 25 8.64 -1.58 0.34
CA GLY A 25 7.71 -1.02 -0.63
C GLY A 25 6.82 0.05 -0.01
N TYR A 26 6.76 1.22 -0.65
CA TYR A 26 5.99 2.38 -0.21
C TYR A 26 4.89 2.68 -1.22
N LEU A 27 3.64 2.61 -0.78
CA LEU A 27 2.47 2.70 -1.61
C LEU A 27 1.78 4.05 -1.46
N PHE A 28 1.51 4.69 -2.59
CA PHE A 28 0.85 5.99 -2.67
C PHE A 28 -0.37 5.89 -3.58
N ALA A 29 -1.39 6.70 -3.32
CA ALA A 29 -2.51 6.91 -4.22
C ALA A 29 -2.53 8.33 -4.77
N ASN A 30 -3.10 8.52 -5.96
CA ASN A 30 -3.46 9.87 -6.40
C ASN A 30 -4.65 10.39 -5.59
N ALA A 31 -4.89 11.71 -5.61
CA ALA A 31 -5.97 12.35 -4.83
C ALA A 31 -7.37 11.76 -5.06
N ARG A 32 -7.64 11.21 -6.25
CA ARG A 32 -8.93 10.55 -6.58
C ARG A 32 -8.95 9.06 -6.24
N ALA A 33 -7.88 8.50 -5.67
CA ALA A 33 -7.69 7.09 -5.40
C ALA A 33 -8.00 6.16 -6.59
N THR A 34 -7.78 6.62 -7.83
CA THR A 34 -8.02 5.80 -9.04
C THR A 34 -6.73 5.19 -9.59
N ARG A 35 -5.58 5.53 -9.02
CA ARG A 35 -4.26 4.97 -9.36
C ARG A 35 -3.45 4.83 -8.07
N ILE A 36 -2.73 3.73 -7.94
CA ILE A 36 -1.70 3.54 -6.92
C ILE A 36 -0.33 3.40 -7.57
N LYS A 37 0.71 3.81 -6.84
CA LYS A 37 2.11 3.61 -7.18
C LYS A 37 2.82 2.96 -6.01
N LEU A 38 3.49 1.84 -6.26
CA LEU A 38 4.38 1.16 -5.33
C LEU A 38 5.82 1.52 -5.70
N LEU A 39 6.52 2.18 -4.80
CA LEU A 39 7.93 2.49 -4.92
C LEU A 39 8.72 1.51 -4.04
N VAL A 40 9.67 0.79 -4.62
CA VAL A 40 10.49 -0.19 -3.90
C VAL A 40 11.95 0.21 -4.02
N HIS A 41 12.62 0.39 -2.88
CA HIS A 41 14.07 0.55 -2.87
C HIS A 41 14.72 -0.83 -2.88
N ASP A 42 15.58 -1.17 -3.85
CA ASP A 42 16.21 -2.50 -3.94
C ASP A 42 17.62 -2.57 -3.35
N GLY A 43 18.11 -1.46 -2.80
CA GLY A 43 19.48 -1.30 -2.27
C GLY A 43 20.41 -0.56 -3.24
N PHE A 44 20.11 -0.57 -4.54
CA PHE A 44 20.89 0.11 -5.58
C PHE A 44 20.14 1.27 -6.21
N GLY A 45 18.82 1.19 -6.22
CA GLY A 45 17.95 2.22 -6.75
C GLY A 45 16.50 2.00 -6.36
N VAL A 46 15.61 2.62 -7.14
CA VAL A 46 14.17 2.60 -6.89
C VAL A 46 13.45 2.04 -8.10
N TRP A 47 12.59 1.06 -7.85
CA TRP A 47 11.60 0.55 -8.80
C TRP A 47 10.25 1.21 -8.55
N CYS A 48 9.48 1.39 -9.63
CA CYS A 48 8.10 1.88 -9.55
C CYS A 48 7.15 0.94 -10.30
N ALA A 49 6.15 0.42 -9.60
CA ALA A 49 5.03 -0.28 -10.20
C ALA A 49 3.76 0.57 -10.04
N ALA A 50 3.01 0.76 -11.12
CA ALA A 50 1.77 1.54 -11.11
C ALA A 50 0.58 0.63 -11.44
N ARG A 51 -0.53 0.82 -10.71
CA ARG A 51 -1.78 0.11 -10.98
C ARG A 51 -2.96 1.08 -11.04
N ARG A 52 -3.85 0.84 -12.01
CA ARG A 52 -5.14 1.50 -12.16
C ARG A 52 -6.22 0.42 -12.25
N LEU A 53 -7.35 0.65 -11.60
CA LEU A 53 -8.52 -0.20 -11.78
C LEU A 53 -9.22 0.17 -13.10
N ASN A 54 -9.80 -0.81 -13.78
CA ASN A 54 -10.59 -0.56 -15.00
C ASN A 54 -11.80 0.34 -14.71
N ALA A 55 -12.41 0.17 -13.53
CA ALA A 55 -13.48 1.00 -13.00
C ALA A 55 -13.33 1.20 -11.48
N GLY A 56 -13.91 2.27 -10.96
CA GLY A 56 -13.93 2.56 -9.52
C GLY A 56 -12.65 3.21 -8.97
N HIS A 57 -12.46 3.04 -7.67
CA HIS A 57 -11.37 3.60 -6.88
C HIS A 57 -10.86 2.58 -5.87
N PHE A 58 -9.61 2.73 -5.46
CA PHE A 58 -9.02 1.97 -4.37
C PHE A 58 -9.62 2.41 -3.04
N ALA A 59 -9.88 1.45 -2.14
CA ALA A 59 -10.23 1.73 -0.76
C ALA A 59 -9.01 2.36 -0.04
N TRP A 60 -8.92 3.68 -0.05
CA TRP A 60 -7.80 4.43 0.52
C TRP A 60 -8.21 5.15 1.81
N PRO A 61 -7.34 5.24 2.84
CA PRO A 61 -7.63 6.05 4.02
C PRO A 61 -7.85 7.52 3.63
N ARG A 62 -8.89 8.14 4.20
CA ARG A 62 -9.22 9.55 3.95
C ARG A 62 -8.42 10.51 4.83
N GLU A 63 -8.06 10.05 6.02
CA GLU A 63 -7.27 10.83 6.97
C GLU A 63 -5.79 10.56 6.73
N ALA A 64 -5.02 11.65 6.63
CA ALA A 64 -3.58 11.55 6.53
C ALA A 64 -2.99 11.18 7.90
N ALA A 65 -2.45 9.98 8.01
CA ALA A 65 -1.57 9.62 9.11
C ALA A 65 -0.18 10.24 8.89
N ALA A 66 0.43 10.74 9.96
CA ALA A 66 1.81 11.23 9.95
C ALA A 66 2.81 10.09 9.68
N THR A 67 2.49 8.88 10.12
CA THR A 67 3.28 7.66 9.92
C THR A 67 2.62 6.75 8.88
N PRO A 68 3.41 6.12 7.99
CA PRO A 68 2.87 5.11 7.08
C PRO A 68 2.29 3.91 7.83
N LEU A 69 1.25 3.31 7.27
CA LEU A 69 0.60 2.13 7.84
C LEU A 69 1.26 0.87 7.28
N SER A 70 1.66 -0.06 8.14
CA SER A 70 2.16 -1.36 7.68
C SER A 70 1.01 -2.17 7.06
N LEU A 71 1.26 -2.79 5.90
CA LEU A 71 0.34 -3.69 5.23
C LEU A 71 0.86 -5.13 5.30
N THR A 72 -0.02 -6.03 5.73
CA THR A 72 0.19 -7.46 5.50
C THR A 72 0.07 -7.79 4.00
N LYS A 73 0.62 -8.93 3.59
CA LYS A 73 0.50 -9.40 2.20
C LYS A 73 -0.95 -9.55 1.76
N ALA A 74 -1.82 -10.07 2.63
CA ALA A 74 -3.25 -10.23 2.34
C ALA A 74 -3.96 -8.88 2.14
N GLN A 75 -3.65 -7.88 2.97
CA GLN A 75 -4.18 -6.53 2.82
C GLN A 75 -3.71 -5.88 1.51
N PHE A 76 -2.44 -6.04 1.17
CA PHE A 76 -1.93 -5.59 -0.12
C PHE A 76 -2.64 -6.28 -1.29
N ASP A 77 -2.78 -7.60 -1.25
CA ASP A 77 -3.40 -8.38 -2.33
C ASP A 77 -4.86 -7.99 -2.56
N ALA A 78 -5.62 -7.77 -1.48
CA ALA A 78 -6.98 -7.27 -1.58
C ALA A 78 -7.02 -5.82 -2.11
N LEU A 79 -6.15 -4.95 -1.57
CA LEU A 79 -6.11 -3.55 -2.00
C LEU A 79 -5.79 -3.44 -3.49
N VAL A 80 -4.81 -4.19 -4.01
CA VAL A 80 -4.42 -4.03 -5.42
C VAL A 80 -5.56 -4.41 -6.37
N VAL A 81 -6.46 -5.33 -5.99
CA VAL A 81 -7.67 -5.64 -6.78
C VAL A 81 -8.87 -4.72 -6.49
N GLY A 82 -8.73 -3.76 -5.58
CA GLY A 82 -9.75 -2.76 -5.24
C GLY A 82 -10.69 -3.14 -4.10
N LEU A 83 -10.40 -4.22 -3.35
CA LEU A 83 -11.21 -4.65 -2.21
C LEU A 83 -10.90 -3.83 -0.93
N PRO A 84 -11.85 -3.74 0.02
CA PRO A 84 -11.69 -3.00 1.28
C PRO A 84 -10.75 -3.75 2.26
N TRP A 85 -9.45 -3.60 2.03
CA TRP A 85 -8.37 -4.28 2.77
C TRP A 85 -8.38 -4.04 4.28
N GLN A 86 -8.91 -2.92 4.76
CA GLN A 86 -8.86 -2.53 6.18
C GLN A 86 -9.54 -3.57 7.08
N ARG A 87 -10.59 -4.23 6.59
CA ARG A 87 -11.43 -5.14 7.37
C ARG A 87 -11.00 -6.60 7.31
N LEU A 88 -9.95 -6.93 6.54
CA LEU A 88 -9.53 -8.33 6.39
C LEU A 88 -9.22 -9.04 7.71
N PRO A 89 -8.54 -8.42 8.70
CA PRO A 89 -8.30 -9.08 9.98
C PRO A 89 -9.61 -9.43 10.69
N GLU A 90 -10.58 -8.52 10.69
CA GLU A 90 -11.90 -8.71 11.31
C GLU A 90 -12.72 -9.80 10.57
N MET A 91 -12.60 -9.86 9.24
CA MET A 91 -13.32 -10.82 8.40
C MET A 91 -12.69 -12.23 8.40
N SER A 92 -11.47 -12.38 8.93
CA SER A 92 -10.77 -13.67 8.98
C SER A 92 -11.25 -14.58 10.12
N VAL A 93 -12.04 -14.04 11.06
CA VAL A 93 -12.57 -14.78 12.21
C VAL A 93 -14.10 -14.86 12.07
N ILE A 94 -14.63 -16.06 11.84
CA ILE A 94 -16.08 -16.29 11.87
C ILE A 94 -16.50 -16.50 13.32
N THR A 95 -17.00 -15.45 13.96
CA THR A 95 -17.61 -15.56 15.29
C THR A 95 -19.07 -15.94 15.13
N ARG A 96 -19.50 -17.06 15.71
CA ARG A 96 -20.93 -17.37 15.85
C ARG A 96 -21.50 -16.47 16.94
N VAL A 97 -22.46 -15.64 16.57
CA VAL A 97 -23.36 -14.94 17.51
C VAL A 97 -24.33 -15.93 18.14
#